data_AF-A0A950ZBJ9-F1
#
_entry.id   AF-A0A950ZBJ9-F1
#
_cell.length_a   1.000
_cell.length_b   1.000
_cell.length_c   1.000
_cell.angle_alpha   90.00
_cell.angle_beta   90.00
_cell.angle_gamma   90.00
#
_symmetry.space_group_name_H-M   'P 1'
#
loop_
_entity.id
_entity.type
_entity.pdbx_description
1 polymer ?
#
loop_
_entity_poly.entity_id
_entity_poly.type
_entity_poly.pdbx_seq_one_letter_code
_entity_poly.pdbx_strand_id
1 'polypeptide(L)'
;ADILEQPAQMHKYAVQITVADERDGALSGSTLKEASSWGKVSTSHEQMVFGEATIVLPLVAGYAYHKKSWQNRKPLRLSKIFEKEHAVA
;
A
#
# COMPACT_ATOMS: atom_id res chain seq x y z
N ALA A 1 -5.36 8.23 13.90
CA ALA A 1 -4.31 7.99 14.90
C ALA A 1 -4.74 8.45 16.29
N ASP A 2 -5.50 9.55 16.41
CA ASP A 2 -5.92 10.05 17.74
C ASP A 2 -7.28 9.51 18.25
N ILE A 3 -8.18 9.08 17.37
CA ILE A 3 -9.54 8.64 17.77
C ILE A 3 -9.58 7.22 18.39
N LEU A 4 -8.54 6.42 18.18
CA LEU A 4 -8.45 5.04 18.66
C LEU A 4 -7.57 4.91 19.92
N GLU A 5 -7.13 6.03 20.50
CA GLU A 5 -6.22 6.12 21.67
C GLU A 5 -4.90 5.31 21.52
N GLN A 6 -4.63 4.78 20.33
CA GLN A 6 -3.44 4.02 20.00
C GLN A 6 -2.74 4.64 18.79
N PRO A 7 -1.43 4.90 18.88
CA PRO A 7 -0.67 5.44 17.76
C PRO A 7 -0.62 4.43 16.63
N ALA A 8 -1.32 4.72 15.53
CA ALA A 8 -1.21 3.95 14.30
C ALA A 8 0.14 4.24 13.63
N GLN A 9 0.89 3.19 13.30
CA GLN A 9 2.15 3.34 12.58
C GLN A 9 1.91 3.76 11.14
N MET A 10 2.72 4.70 10.65
CA MET A 10 2.71 5.11 9.23
C MET A 10 3.03 3.92 8.32
N HIS A 11 2.43 3.88 7.13
CA HIS A 11 2.77 2.88 6.13
C HIS A 11 4.23 3.03 5.70
N LYS A 12 4.99 1.93 5.80
CA LYS A 12 6.42 1.89 5.47
C LYS A 12 6.74 2.03 3.98
N TYR A 13 5.81 1.59 3.12
CA TYR A 13 5.93 1.60 1.67
C TYR A 13 4.66 2.17 1.05
N ALA A 14 4.78 3.03 0.05
CA ALA A 14 3.64 3.54 -0.71
C ALA A 14 4.00 3.68 -2.20
N VAL A 15 3.09 3.22 -3.06
CA VAL A 15 3.15 3.47 -4.50
C VAL A 15 1.78 3.94 -4.92
N GLN A 16 1.70 5.15 -5.46
CA GLN A 16 0.45 5.75 -5.94
C GLN A 16 0.49 5.83 -7.45
N ILE A 17 -0.42 5.11 -8.12
CA ILE A 17 -0.61 5.18 -9.57
C ILE A 17 -1.84 6.04 -9.81
N THR A 18 -1.69 7.17 -10.47
CA THR A 18 -2.79 8.11 -10.66
C THR A 18 -2.68 8.87 -11.97
N VAL A 19 -3.84 9.27 -12.50
CA VAL A 19 -3.94 10.28 -13.57
C VAL A 19 -4.47 11.61 -13.04
N ALA A 20 -4.82 11.66 -11.75
CA ALA A 20 -5.33 12.86 -11.09
C ALA A 20 -4.22 13.87 -10.88
N ASP A 21 -4.60 15.13 -10.99
CA ASP A 21 -3.70 16.28 -10.89
C ASP A 21 -3.79 16.87 -9.48
N GLU A 22 -2.66 17.21 -8.86
CA GLU A 22 -2.62 17.78 -7.52
C GLU A 22 -3.29 19.17 -7.42
N ARG A 23 -3.41 19.90 -8.54
CA ARG A 23 -3.92 21.28 -8.58
C ARG A 23 -5.41 21.38 -8.23
N ASP A 24 -6.16 20.29 -8.36
CA ASP A 24 -7.57 20.26 -8.00
C ASP A 24 -7.79 20.17 -6.48
N GLY A 25 -6.74 19.88 -5.70
CA GLY A 25 -6.80 19.72 -4.25
C GLY A 25 -7.64 18.51 -3.80
N ALA A 26 -7.98 17.60 -4.71
CA ALA A 26 -8.76 16.41 -4.42
C ALA A 26 -7.87 15.32 -3.80
N LEU A 27 -8.50 14.44 -3.01
CA LEU A 27 -7.81 13.32 -2.38
C LEU A 27 -7.17 12.35 -3.39
N SER A 28 -7.73 12.26 -4.60
CA SER A 28 -7.21 11.40 -5.68
C SER A 28 -5.89 11.89 -6.27
N GLY A 29 -5.65 13.20 -6.24
CA GLY A 29 -4.41 13.87 -6.68
C GLY A 29 -3.45 14.19 -5.55
N SER A 30 -3.84 13.94 -4.28
CA SER A 30 -3.01 14.22 -3.11
C SER A 30 -1.64 13.55 -3.21
N THR A 31 -0.59 14.33 -2.94
CA THR A 31 0.79 13.84 -3.03
C THR A 31 1.13 12.93 -1.83
N LEU A 32 2.08 12.02 -2.01
CA LEU A 32 2.55 11.18 -0.90
C LEU A 32 3.24 12.01 0.21
N LYS A 33 3.75 13.20 -0.11
CA LYS A 33 4.25 14.17 0.88
C LYS A 33 3.12 14.77 1.72
N GLU A 34 2.00 15.10 1.09
CA GLU A 34 0.80 15.53 1.81
C GLU A 34 0.28 14.38 2.67
N ALA A 35 0.17 13.15 2.15
CA ALA A 35 -0.21 12.00 2.98
C ALA A 35 0.74 11.76 4.17
N SER A 36 2.04 12.08 4.02
CA SER A 36 3.01 12.03 5.11
C SER A 36 2.78 13.12 6.17
N SER A 37 2.32 14.32 5.80
CA SER A 37 2.06 15.40 6.79
C SER A 37 0.94 15.02 7.75
N TRP A 38 0.01 14.16 7.31
CA TRP A 38 -1.07 13.59 8.11
C TRP A 38 -0.68 12.33 8.90
N GLY A 39 0.59 11.91 8.87
CA GLY A 39 1.01 10.69 9.57
C GLY A 39 0.49 9.40 8.93
N LYS A 40 0.16 9.38 7.62
CA LYS A 40 -0.35 8.18 6.94
C LYS A 40 0.77 7.36 6.28
N VAL A 41 1.69 8.02 5.60
CA VAL A 41 2.72 7.38 4.74
C VAL A 41 4.12 7.87 5.11
N SER A 42 5.06 6.94 5.35
CA SER A 42 6.47 7.28 5.53
C SER A 42 7.11 7.71 4.21
N THR A 43 7.96 8.75 4.24
CA THR A 43 8.70 9.24 3.07
C THR A 43 9.92 8.39 2.69
N SER A 44 10.23 7.34 3.47
CA SER A 44 11.44 6.54 3.22
C SER A 44 11.35 5.67 1.96
N HIS A 45 10.17 5.17 1.62
CA HIS A 45 9.95 4.32 0.45
C HIS A 45 8.61 4.65 -0.21
N GLU A 46 8.56 5.81 -0.85
CA GLU A 46 7.39 6.33 -1.54
C GLU A 46 7.69 6.54 -3.03
N GLN A 47 6.69 6.32 -3.88
CA GLN A 47 6.75 6.74 -5.27
C GLN A 47 5.36 7.03 -5.83
N MET A 48 5.19 8.23 -6.40
CA MET A 48 4.03 8.58 -7.22
C MET A 48 4.33 8.33 -8.70
N VAL A 49 3.42 7.67 -9.41
CA VAL A 49 3.53 7.32 -10.83
C VAL A 49 2.32 7.89 -11.56
N PHE A 50 2.57 8.86 -12.44
CA PHE A 50 1.54 9.48 -13.26
C PHE A 50 1.27 8.65 -14.51
N GLY A 51 0.12 8.00 -14.56
CA GLY A 51 -0.28 7.13 -15.67
C GLY A 51 -1.44 6.21 -15.33
N GLU A 52 -2.03 5.60 -16.36
CA GLU A 52 -3.16 4.68 -16.18
C GLU A 52 -2.74 3.35 -15.55
N ALA A 53 -3.54 2.88 -14.60
CA ALA A 53 -3.30 1.63 -13.90
C ALA A 53 -3.23 0.42 -14.85
N THR A 54 -3.98 0.44 -15.95
CA THR A 54 -4.01 -0.63 -16.96
C THR A 54 -2.66 -0.86 -17.63
N ILE A 55 -1.78 0.15 -17.67
CA ILE A 55 -0.43 0.06 -18.23
C ILE A 55 0.59 -0.16 -17.11
N VAL A 56 0.52 0.64 -16.05
CA VAL A 56 1.54 0.62 -14.99
C VAL A 56 1.48 -0.66 -14.17
N LEU A 57 0.28 -1.10 -13.78
CA LEU A 57 0.12 -2.25 -12.88
C LEU A 57 0.66 -3.56 -13.46
N PRO A 58 0.39 -3.93 -14.74
CA PRO A 58 0.97 -5.13 -15.32
C PRO A 58 2.50 -5.11 -15.38
N LEU A 59 3.12 -3.95 -15.62
CA LEU A 59 4.58 -3.82 -15.66
C LEU A 59 5.19 -4.05 -14.27
N VAL A 60 4.62 -3.42 -13.23
CA VAL A 60 5.07 -3.60 -11.85
C VAL A 60 4.89 -5.05 -11.41
N ALA A 61 3.71 -5.63 -11.66
CA ALA A 61 3.41 -7.02 -11.30
C ALA A 61 4.30 -8.00 -12.06
N GLY A 62 4.49 -7.80 -13.36
CA GLY A 62 5.37 -8.59 -14.21
C GLY A 62 6.81 -8.57 -13.69
N TYR A 63 7.37 -7.40 -13.42
CA TYR A 63 8.70 -7.28 -12.85
C TYR A 63 8.81 -8.01 -11.50
N ALA A 64 7.90 -7.75 -10.57
CA ALA A 64 7.92 -8.35 -9.23
C ALA A 64 7.82 -9.89 -9.26
N TYR A 65 6.99 -10.43 -10.17
CA TYR A 65 6.84 -11.86 -10.37
C TYR A 65 8.12 -12.50 -10.91
N HIS A 66 8.70 -11.94 -11.98
CA HIS A 66 9.92 -12.45 -12.61
C HIS A 66 11.17 -12.32 -11.72
N LYS A 67 11.19 -11.33 -10.81
CA LYS A 67 12.25 -11.19 -9.81
C LYS A 67 12.23 -12.29 -8.74
N LYS A 68 11.22 -13.17 -8.77
CA LYS A 68 11.09 -14.38 -7.92
C LYS A 68 11.21 -14.13 -6.42
N SER A 69 11.06 -12.88 -5.96
CA SER A 69 11.20 -12.53 -4.54
C SER A 69 10.10 -13.14 -3.68
N TRP A 70 9.02 -13.62 -4.31
CA TRP A 70 7.93 -14.35 -3.67
C TRP A 70 8.30 -15.78 -3.26
N GLN A 71 9.30 -16.41 -3.89
CA GLN A 71 9.63 -17.82 -3.66
C GLN A 71 10.13 -18.09 -2.23
N ASN A 72 10.84 -17.12 -1.63
CA ASN A 72 11.38 -17.25 -0.27
C ASN A 72 10.42 -16.70 0.81
N ARG A 73 9.22 -16.23 0.43
CA ARG A 73 8.27 -15.66 1.39
C ARG A 73 7.43 -16.75 2.02
N LYS A 74 7.22 -16.66 3.34
CA LYS A 74 6.28 -17.53 4.05
C LYS A 74 4.87 -17.32 3.49
N PRO A 75 4.17 -18.39 3.05
CA PRO A 75 2.80 -18.27 2.57
C PRO A 75 1.88 -17.86 3.72
N LEU A 76 1.04 -16.85 3.48
CA LEU A 76 0.15 -16.29 4.51
C LEU A 76 -1.06 -17.16 4.84
N ARG A 77 -1.40 -18.16 3.99
CA ARG A 77 -2.52 -19.11 4.18
C ARG A 77 -3.80 -18.43 4.69
N LEU A 78 -4.21 -17.33 4.05
CA LEU A 78 -5.30 -16.46 4.51
C LEU A 78 -6.64 -17.21 4.64
N SER A 79 -6.84 -18.28 3.87
CA SER A 79 -8.03 -19.14 3.97
C SER A 79 -8.18 -19.84 5.34
N LYS A 80 -7.10 -19.95 6.12
CA LYS A 80 -7.08 -20.64 7.42
C LYS A 80 -7.18 -19.69 8.61
N ILE A 81 -7.38 -18.39 8.38
CA ILE A 81 -7.34 -17.38 9.45
C ILE A 81 -8.38 -17.69 10.55
N PHE A 82 -9.59 -18.14 10.16
CA PHE A 82 -10.69 -18.40 11.07
C PHE A 82 -10.73 -19.85 11.62
N GLU A 83 -9.88 -20.76 11.10
CA GLU A 83 -9.84 -22.15 11.59
C GLU A 83 -9.32 -22.26 13.04
N LYS A 84 -8.48 -21.31 13.47
CA LYS A 84 -7.91 -21.29 14.84
C LYS A 84 -8.88 -20.74 15.90
N GLU A 85 -9.85 -19.92 15.51
CA GLU A 85 -10.80 -19.29 16.46
C GLU A 85 -11.80 -20.31 17.01
N HIS A 86 -12.15 -21.34 16.25
CA HIS A 86 -13.10 -22.38 16.65
C HIS A 86 -12.49 -23.60 17.34
N ALA A 87 -11.16 -23.66 17.50
CA ALA A 87 -10.49 -24.78 18.16
C ALA A 87 -10.39 -24.63 19.70
N VAL A 88 -10.89 -23.51 20.25
CA VAL A 88 -10.83 -23.17 21.69
C VAL A 88 -12.23 -22.90 22.27
N ALA A 89 -13.29 -23.26 21.55
CA ALA A 89 -14.67 -23.26 22.05
C ALA A 89 -15.09 -24.66 22.48
#